data_AF-U7V040-F1
#
_entry.id   AF-U7V040-F1
#
_cell.length_a   1.000
_cell.length_b   1.000
_cell.length_c   1.000
_cell.angle_alpha   90.00
_cell.angle_beta   90.00
_cell.angle_gamma   90.00
#
_symmetry.space_group_name_H-M   'P 1'
#
loop_
_entity.id
_entity.type
_entity.pdbx_description
1 polymer ?
#
loop_
_entity_poly.entity_id
_entity_poly.type
_entity_poly.pdbx_seq_one_letter_code
_entity_poly.pdbx_strand_id
1 'polypeptide(L)'
;MDGKDKTAIKNAQKELEEAVNKLEEKKVVPQEDTELKEAKEALQKAVKSAEARLTDGKEYTADSKKAVEEKIKSAKEVLNGNDKDAIKNAQKALENAVNGLKEEVAKPEPSPAPKPSPVPTPSPAPKSEPNRPSYIWNTYTNIGRSNNTSTKPIEKKEEKVNSVQKFTVNVPKEAFVKGYPDGSFRPDQKVVRAEIATMLAKFVKVNDSLVNRFNDIKTSDWYFDSFKTLVNAGIITGYGDDNYRPNEGVTRAQAVTMIAKLKGLTPKVGNFKDVKANEWYAGYAGAAKEAGIVVGYSDGTFGGDKIVTRAEIIAMINRAFDIPTKESRKVFGDLPENHWAYKDIQKAAN
;
A
#
# COMPACT_ATOMS: atom_id res chain seq x y z
N MET A 1 -40.28 -71.58 -36.59
CA MET A 1 -39.45 -70.89 -35.58
C MET A 1 -39.31 -71.83 -34.40
N ASP A 2 -38.12 -72.40 -34.27
CA ASP A 2 -37.78 -73.46 -33.33
C ASP A 2 -37.74 -72.88 -31.89
N GLY A 3 -37.93 -73.71 -30.87
CA GLY A 3 -38.12 -73.26 -29.47
C GLY A 3 -36.98 -72.39 -28.92
N LYS A 4 -35.77 -72.49 -29.49
CA LYS A 4 -34.60 -71.66 -29.15
C LYS A 4 -34.73 -70.20 -29.62
N ASP A 5 -35.34 -69.93 -30.77
CA ASP A 5 -35.49 -68.57 -31.30
C ASP A 5 -36.47 -67.74 -30.46
N LYS A 6 -37.54 -68.38 -29.94
CA LYS A 6 -38.52 -67.70 -29.09
C LYS A 6 -37.91 -67.23 -27.77
N THR A 7 -37.00 -68.02 -27.19
CA THR A 7 -36.29 -67.67 -25.95
C THR A 7 -35.29 -66.53 -26.20
N ALA A 8 -34.58 -66.55 -27.32
CA ALA A 8 -33.68 -65.48 -27.70
C ALA A 8 -34.42 -64.14 -27.91
N ILE A 9 -35.56 -64.17 -28.60
CA ILE A 9 -36.40 -62.98 -28.81
C ILE A 9 -36.94 -62.44 -27.48
N LYS A 10 -37.38 -63.32 -26.57
CA LYS A 10 -37.92 -62.91 -25.27
C LYS A 10 -36.84 -62.29 -24.37
N ASN A 11 -35.62 -62.80 -24.42
CA ASN A 11 -34.48 -62.21 -23.70
C ASN A 11 -34.07 -60.87 -24.32
N ALA A 12 -34.03 -60.76 -25.65
CA ALA A 12 -33.73 -59.49 -26.32
C ALA A 12 -34.81 -58.43 -26.04
N GLN A 13 -36.08 -58.82 -25.97
CA GLN A 13 -37.17 -57.90 -25.56
C GLN A 13 -37.00 -57.45 -24.11
N LYS A 14 -36.65 -58.36 -23.20
CA LYS A 14 -36.40 -58.02 -21.80
C LYS A 14 -35.19 -57.10 -21.64
N GLU A 15 -34.11 -57.35 -22.36
CA GLU A 15 -32.91 -56.49 -22.35
C GLU A 15 -33.21 -55.10 -22.97
N LEU A 16 -34.04 -55.05 -24.02
CA LEU A 16 -34.50 -53.79 -24.59
C LEU A 16 -35.41 -53.04 -23.62
N GLU A 17 -36.31 -53.73 -22.93
CA GLU A 17 -37.21 -53.14 -21.93
C GLU A 17 -36.44 -52.66 -20.69
N GLU A 18 -35.42 -53.40 -20.24
CA GLU A 18 -34.49 -52.98 -19.20
C GLU A 18 -33.63 -51.78 -19.64
N ALA A 19 -33.19 -51.74 -20.91
CA ALA A 19 -32.45 -50.62 -21.47
C ALA A 19 -33.33 -49.37 -21.65
N VAL A 20 -34.58 -49.53 -22.08
CA VAL A 20 -35.58 -48.46 -22.20
C VAL A 20 -35.95 -47.93 -20.82
N ASN A 21 -36.16 -48.79 -19.81
CA ASN A 21 -36.38 -48.34 -18.42
C ASN A 21 -35.15 -47.63 -17.84
N LYS A 22 -33.93 -48.07 -18.16
CA LYS A 22 -32.69 -47.33 -17.82
C LYS A 22 -32.59 -45.97 -18.52
N LEU A 23 -33.20 -45.82 -19.70
CA LEU A 23 -33.30 -44.54 -20.41
C LEU A 23 -34.42 -43.66 -19.83
N GLU A 24 -35.56 -44.24 -19.40
CA GLU A 24 -36.67 -43.52 -18.77
C GLU A 24 -36.39 -43.10 -17.33
N GLU A 25 -35.52 -43.81 -16.59
CA GLU A 25 -34.98 -43.34 -15.30
C GLU A 25 -33.98 -42.18 -15.46
N LYS A 26 -33.49 -41.94 -16.67
CA LYS A 26 -32.82 -40.69 -17.02
C LYS A 26 -33.84 -39.63 -17.42
N LYS A 27 -34.91 -39.47 -16.63
CA LYS A 27 -35.69 -38.23 -16.61
C LYS A 27 -34.71 -37.10 -16.30
N VAL A 28 -34.42 -36.31 -17.32
CA VAL A 28 -33.77 -35.00 -17.19
C VAL A 28 -34.68 -34.15 -16.31
N VAL A 29 -34.45 -34.19 -15.00
CA VAL A 29 -34.87 -33.10 -14.11
C VAL A 29 -34.12 -31.88 -14.64
N PRO A 30 -34.79 -30.75 -14.97
CA PRO A 30 -34.13 -29.66 -15.66
C PRO A 30 -33.00 -29.12 -14.78
N GLN A 31 -31.76 -29.41 -15.14
CA GLN A 31 -30.58 -28.96 -14.41
C GLN A 31 -30.51 -27.42 -14.37
N GLU A 32 -31.09 -26.76 -15.38
CA GLU A 32 -31.28 -25.29 -15.43
C GLU A 32 -32.19 -24.75 -14.32
N ASP A 33 -33.22 -25.49 -13.89
CA ASP A 33 -34.17 -25.02 -12.87
C ASP A 33 -33.56 -25.08 -11.45
N THR A 34 -32.72 -26.08 -11.19
CA THR A 34 -31.97 -26.19 -9.93
C THR A 34 -30.96 -25.04 -9.76
N GLU A 35 -30.16 -24.75 -10.78
CA GLU A 35 -29.16 -23.67 -10.67
C GLU A 35 -29.78 -22.27 -10.64
N LEU A 36 -30.91 -22.06 -11.33
CA LEU A 36 -31.67 -20.81 -11.24
C LEU A 36 -32.25 -20.64 -9.84
N LYS A 37 -32.80 -21.71 -9.27
CA LYS A 37 -33.31 -21.72 -7.90
C LYS A 37 -32.20 -21.41 -6.88
N GLU A 38 -31.05 -22.05 -6.98
CA GLU A 38 -29.89 -21.78 -6.13
C GLU A 38 -29.40 -20.34 -6.25
N ALA A 39 -29.34 -19.79 -7.47
CA ALA A 39 -28.95 -18.40 -7.70
C ALA A 39 -29.95 -17.41 -7.07
N LYS A 40 -31.26 -17.69 -7.18
CA LYS A 40 -32.31 -16.87 -6.54
C LYS A 40 -32.22 -16.94 -5.01
N GLU A 41 -32.00 -18.12 -4.44
CA GLU A 41 -31.82 -18.29 -2.99
C GLU A 41 -30.57 -17.56 -2.48
N ALA A 42 -29.45 -17.63 -3.22
CA ALA A 42 -28.22 -16.91 -2.89
C ALA A 42 -28.42 -15.38 -2.92
N LEU A 43 -29.08 -14.85 -3.95
CA LEU A 43 -29.38 -13.43 -4.06
C LEU A 43 -30.34 -12.96 -2.95
N GLN A 44 -31.37 -13.75 -2.62
CA GLN A 44 -32.25 -13.45 -1.49
C GLN A 44 -31.49 -13.39 -0.15
N LYS A 45 -30.56 -14.32 0.09
CA LYS A 45 -29.72 -14.32 1.29
C LYS A 45 -28.81 -13.08 1.33
N ALA A 46 -28.23 -12.70 0.20
CA ALA A 46 -27.40 -11.51 0.07
C ALA A 46 -28.20 -10.23 0.37
N VAL A 47 -29.43 -10.12 -0.15
CA VAL A 47 -30.35 -9.00 0.13
C VAL A 47 -30.64 -8.89 1.63
N LYS A 48 -31.02 -9.99 2.28
CA LYS A 48 -31.27 -10.00 3.74
C LYS A 48 -30.03 -9.58 4.54
N SER A 49 -28.86 -10.06 4.15
CA SER A 49 -27.60 -9.69 4.81
C SER A 49 -27.26 -8.21 4.61
N ALA A 50 -27.53 -7.65 3.43
CA ALA A 50 -27.29 -6.25 3.13
C ALA A 50 -28.23 -5.33 3.93
N GLU A 51 -29.52 -5.68 4.01
CA GLU A 51 -30.50 -4.97 4.85
C GLU A 51 -30.10 -4.99 6.33
N ALA A 52 -29.66 -6.14 6.83
CA ALA A 52 -29.18 -6.27 8.21
C ALA A 52 -27.96 -5.37 8.49
N ARG A 53 -27.06 -5.22 7.51
CA ARG A 53 -25.90 -4.31 7.61
C ARG A 53 -26.30 -2.84 7.67
N LEU A 54 -27.35 -2.44 6.96
CA LEU A 54 -27.85 -1.07 7.05
C LEU A 54 -28.50 -0.75 8.41
N THR A 55 -28.86 -1.78 9.18
CA THR A 55 -29.51 -1.66 10.49
C THR A 55 -28.66 -2.20 11.65
N ASP A 56 -27.34 -2.39 11.48
CA ASP A 56 -26.47 -3.02 12.48
C ASP A 56 -26.04 -2.11 13.64
N GLY A 57 -26.58 -0.88 13.69
CA GLY A 57 -26.29 0.12 14.71
C GLY A 57 -25.04 0.96 14.43
N LYS A 58 -24.33 0.72 13.32
CA LYS A 58 -23.21 1.57 12.89
C LYS A 58 -23.69 2.74 12.06
N GLU A 59 -23.07 3.91 12.26
CA GLU A 59 -23.27 5.04 11.37
C GLU A 59 -22.39 4.87 10.13
N TYR A 60 -22.98 4.97 8.95
CA TYR A 60 -22.30 4.88 7.66
C TYR A 60 -22.62 6.13 6.86
N THR A 61 -21.69 6.57 6.02
CA THR A 61 -21.89 7.77 5.19
C THR A 61 -23.13 7.64 4.32
N ALA A 62 -23.88 8.74 4.14
CA ALA A 62 -25.11 8.77 3.35
C ALA A 62 -24.91 8.21 1.93
N ASP A 63 -23.78 8.52 1.28
CA ASP A 63 -23.47 8.04 -0.06
C ASP A 63 -23.26 6.52 -0.10
N SER A 64 -22.59 5.95 0.90
CA SER A 64 -22.35 4.50 0.95
C SER A 64 -23.61 3.73 1.31
N LYS A 65 -24.47 4.26 2.20
CA LYS A 65 -25.81 3.70 2.48
C LYS A 65 -26.68 3.71 1.23
N LYS A 66 -26.77 4.86 0.55
CA LYS A 66 -27.57 5.02 -0.67
C LYS A 66 -27.13 4.05 -1.78
N ALA A 67 -25.81 3.86 -1.95
CA ALA A 67 -25.29 2.89 -2.92
C ALA A 67 -25.75 1.46 -2.62
N VAL A 68 -25.75 1.04 -1.34
CA VAL A 68 -26.26 -0.27 -0.94
C VAL A 68 -27.77 -0.38 -1.15
N GLU A 69 -28.54 0.64 -0.78
CA GLU A 69 -30.00 0.69 -0.98
C GLU A 69 -30.39 0.58 -2.46
N GLU A 70 -29.69 1.29 -3.36
CA GLU A 70 -29.91 1.20 -4.81
C GLU A 70 -29.61 -0.22 -5.35
N LYS A 71 -28.57 -0.89 -4.83
CA LYS A 71 -28.26 -2.27 -5.22
C LYS A 71 -29.25 -3.27 -4.63
N ILE A 72 -29.77 -3.06 -3.42
CA ILE A 72 -30.87 -3.87 -2.86
C ILE A 72 -32.11 -3.74 -3.75
N LYS A 73 -32.48 -2.53 -4.17
CA LYS A 73 -33.62 -2.30 -5.07
C LYS A 73 -33.42 -3.04 -6.40
N SER A 74 -32.26 -2.87 -7.04
CA SER A 74 -31.94 -3.54 -8.30
C SER A 74 -31.95 -5.07 -8.16
N ALA A 75 -31.43 -5.60 -7.06
CA ALA A 75 -31.43 -7.03 -6.77
C ALA A 75 -32.86 -7.59 -6.60
N LYS A 76 -33.75 -6.86 -5.93
CA LYS A 76 -35.16 -7.25 -5.79
C LYS A 76 -35.93 -7.25 -7.12
N GLU A 77 -35.61 -6.32 -8.01
CA GLU A 77 -36.18 -6.29 -9.37
C GLU A 77 -35.74 -7.52 -10.18
N VAL A 78 -34.44 -7.87 -10.13
CA VAL A 78 -33.87 -9.01 -10.84
C VAL A 78 -34.36 -10.36 -10.28
N LEU A 79 -34.68 -10.45 -8.99
CA LEU A 79 -35.24 -11.67 -8.38
C LEU A 79 -36.57 -12.14 -9.00
N ASN A 80 -37.33 -11.24 -9.62
CA ASN A 80 -38.58 -11.56 -10.29
C ASN A 80 -38.35 -12.14 -11.71
N GLY A 81 -37.14 -12.06 -12.24
CA GLY A 81 -36.76 -12.58 -13.56
C GLY A 81 -36.23 -14.01 -13.53
N ASN A 82 -35.91 -14.55 -14.71
CA ASN A 82 -35.32 -15.89 -14.89
C ASN A 82 -33.91 -15.84 -15.53
N ASP A 83 -33.33 -14.65 -15.69
CA ASP A 83 -31.97 -14.49 -16.20
C ASP A 83 -30.95 -14.79 -15.09
N LYS A 84 -30.32 -15.96 -15.19
CA LYS A 84 -29.34 -16.46 -14.22
C LYS A 84 -28.09 -15.58 -14.14
N ASP A 85 -27.63 -15.03 -15.26
CA ASP A 85 -26.44 -14.18 -15.28
C ASP A 85 -26.75 -12.80 -14.69
N ALA A 86 -27.93 -12.25 -14.96
CA ALA A 86 -28.41 -11.05 -14.29
C ALA A 86 -28.49 -11.24 -12.77
N ILE A 87 -29.01 -12.39 -12.30
CA ILE A 87 -29.11 -12.72 -10.86
C ILE A 87 -27.72 -12.80 -10.21
N LYS A 88 -26.76 -13.50 -10.84
CA LYS A 88 -25.39 -13.60 -10.34
C LYS A 88 -24.67 -12.24 -10.34
N ASN A 89 -24.86 -11.45 -11.39
CA ASN A 89 -24.29 -10.11 -11.49
C ASN A 89 -24.88 -9.16 -10.43
N ALA A 90 -26.20 -9.24 -10.18
CA ALA A 90 -26.86 -8.50 -9.13
C ALA A 90 -26.33 -8.89 -7.73
N GLN A 91 -26.11 -10.19 -7.49
CA GLN A 91 -25.50 -10.67 -6.24
C GLN A 91 -24.11 -10.06 -6.03
N LYS A 92 -23.23 -10.15 -7.03
CA LYS A 92 -21.87 -9.60 -6.96
C LYS A 92 -21.86 -8.08 -6.78
N ALA A 93 -22.75 -7.37 -7.48
CA ALA A 93 -22.88 -5.93 -7.36
C ALA A 93 -23.34 -5.51 -5.95
N LEU A 94 -24.25 -6.27 -5.36
CA LEU A 94 -24.72 -6.05 -3.99
C LEU A 94 -23.62 -6.32 -2.96
N GLU A 95 -22.88 -7.43 -3.09
CA GLU A 95 -21.76 -7.76 -2.22
C GLU A 95 -20.67 -6.68 -2.26
N ASN A 96 -20.34 -6.17 -3.45
CA ASN A 96 -19.39 -5.07 -3.62
C ASN A 96 -19.87 -3.78 -2.96
N ALA A 97 -21.17 -3.47 -3.07
CA ALA A 97 -21.74 -2.29 -2.42
C ALA A 97 -21.68 -2.41 -0.89
N VAL A 98 -22.04 -3.58 -0.33
CA VAL A 98 -21.97 -3.85 1.11
C VAL A 98 -20.54 -3.76 1.63
N ASN A 99 -19.56 -4.30 0.90
CA ASN A 99 -18.14 -4.18 1.25
C ASN A 99 -17.61 -2.73 1.12
N GLY A 100 -18.31 -1.90 0.35
CA GLY A 100 -18.03 -0.47 0.17
C GLY A 100 -18.69 0.44 1.22
N LEU A 101 -19.40 -0.11 2.21
CA LEU A 101 -19.91 0.66 3.34
C LEU A 101 -18.77 1.35 4.08
N LYS A 102 -18.90 2.67 4.28
CA LYS A 102 -17.91 3.49 4.98
C LYS A 102 -18.51 3.98 6.27
N GLU A 103 -17.96 3.53 7.41
CA GLU A 103 -18.41 4.02 8.71
C GLU A 103 -18.20 5.54 8.79
N GLU A 104 -19.20 6.26 9.27
CA GLU A 104 -19.15 7.69 9.47
C GLU A 104 -18.25 7.96 10.67
N VAL A 105 -17.02 8.40 10.41
CA VAL A 105 -16.15 8.91 11.48
C VAL A 105 -16.77 10.22 11.92
N ALA A 106 -17.22 10.30 13.18
CA ALA A 106 -17.87 11.46 13.77
C ALA A 106 -17.20 12.76 13.28
N LYS A 107 -17.99 13.57 12.58
CA LYS A 107 -17.59 14.90 12.10
C LYS A 107 -17.05 15.69 13.30
N PRO A 108 -15.80 16.20 13.29
CA PRO A 108 -15.40 17.15 14.32
C PRO A 108 -16.32 18.36 14.19
N GLU A 109 -17.01 18.72 15.27
CA GLU A 109 -17.79 19.95 15.35
C GLU A 109 -16.94 21.14 14.86
N PRO A 110 -17.52 22.11 14.13
CA PRO A 110 -16.81 23.31 13.75
C PRO A 110 -16.36 24.04 15.02
N SER A 111 -15.04 24.07 15.24
CA SER A 111 -14.44 24.78 16.37
C SER A 111 -14.85 26.26 16.32
N PRO A 112 -15.45 26.83 17.38
CA PRO A 112 -15.81 28.24 17.41
C PRO A 112 -14.55 29.11 17.38
N ALA A 113 -14.64 30.30 16.78
CA ALA A 113 -13.57 31.29 16.71
C ALA A 113 -12.89 31.50 18.09
N PRO A 114 -11.56 31.70 18.15
CA PRO A 114 -10.82 31.67 19.40
C PRO A 114 -11.19 32.88 20.27
N LYS A 115 -11.96 32.64 21.35
CA LYS A 115 -11.93 33.48 22.55
C LYS A 115 -10.70 33.06 23.38
N PRO A 116 -10.00 33.99 24.06
CA PRO A 116 -8.75 33.67 24.73
C PRO A 116 -9.03 32.74 25.91
N SER A 117 -8.38 31.57 25.90
CA SER A 117 -8.45 30.59 26.99
C SER A 117 -7.22 30.69 27.91
N PRO A 118 -7.39 30.31 29.19
CA PRO A 118 -6.65 30.86 30.32
C PRO A 118 -5.25 30.27 30.50
N VAL A 119 -4.41 31.01 31.24
CA VAL A 119 -3.08 30.59 31.69
C VAL A 119 -3.20 29.26 32.47
N PRO A 120 -2.49 28.18 32.09
CA PRO A 120 -2.50 26.93 32.84
C PRO A 120 -1.60 27.03 34.08
N THR A 121 -2.19 26.74 35.25
CA THR A 121 -1.49 26.46 36.51
C THR A 121 -0.74 25.11 36.39
N PRO A 122 0.49 24.96 36.95
CA PRO A 122 1.28 23.76 36.75
C PRO A 122 0.72 22.56 37.52
N SER A 123 0.59 21.42 36.84
CA SER A 123 0.26 20.10 37.43
C SER A 123 1.49 19.18 37.38
N PRO A 124 1.66 18.25 38.34
CA PRO A 124 2.97 17.76 38.78
C PRO A 124 3.64 16.77 37.83
N ALA A 125 4.97 16.76 37.90
CA ALA A 125 5.89 16.00 37.06
C ALA A 125 5.61 14.48 37.06
N PRO A 126 5.63 13.82 35.88
CA PRO A 126 5.67 12.37 35.81
C PRO A 126 7.07 11.85 36.18
N LYS A 127 7.05 10.77 36.98
CA LYS A 127 8.22 10.07 37.52
C LYS A 127 9.14 9.56 36.41
N SER A 128 10.45 9.70 36.66
CA SER A 128 11.55 9.18 35.85
C SER A 128 11.51 7.66 35.75
N GLU A 129 11.50 7.14 34.51
CA GLU A 129 11.86 5.75 34.18
C GLU A 129 13.03 5.72 33.17
N PRO A 130 13.82 4.64 33.17
CA PRO A 130 15.28 4.75 33.09
C PRO A 130 15.84 4.75 31.67
N ASN A 131 16.78 5.66 31.46
CA ASN A 131 17.93 5.62 30.56
C ASN A 131 17.71 4.98 29.16
N ARG A 132 17.28 5.81 28.21
CA ARG A 132 17.27 5.48 26.77
C ARG A 132 18.68 5.71 26.21
N PRO A 133 19.42 4.70 25.72
CA PRO A 133 20.78 4.90 25.24
C PRO A 133 20.81 5.81 24.01
N SER A 134 21.68 6.82 24.03
CA SER A 134 22.01 7.63 22.87
C SER A 134 22.75 6.77 21.85
N TYR A 135 22.10 6.45 20.73
CA TYR A 135 22.75 5.75 19.63
C TYR A 135 23.64 6.71 18.85
N ILE A 136 24.93 6.67 19.15
CA ILE A 136 25.99 7.25 18.32
C ILE A 136 26.10 6.38 17.06
N TRP A 137 25.82 6.96 15.89
CA TRP A 137 25.98 6.29 14.60
C TRP A 137 27.47 6.17 14.26
N ASN A 138 28.06 4.99 14.49
CA ASN A 138 29.37 4.67 13.94
C ASN A 138 29.25 4.43 12.42
N THR A 139 29.89 5.29 11.64
CA THR A 139 30.20 5.01 10.24
C THR A 139 31.24 3.89 10.19
N TYR A 140 30.85 2.70 9.72
CA TYR A 140 31.78 1.61 9.45
C TYR A 140 32.71 1.97 8.27
N THR A 141 33.87 2.54 8.57
CA THR A 141 35.06 2.40 7.73
C THR A 141 35.94 1.31 8.35
N ASN A 142 35.82 0.09 7.84
CA ASN A 142 36.77 -0.97 8.15
C ASN A 142 38.06 -0.74 7.34
N ILE A 143 39.13 -0.30 7.99
CA ILE A 143 40.51 -0.57 7.59
C ILE A 143 41.23 -1.06 8.84
N GLY A 144 41.67 -2.33 8.79
CA GLY A 144 42.35 -2.99 9.89
C GLY A 144 43.65 -2.27 10.29
N ARG A 145 43.83 -2.10 11.60
CA ARG A 145 45.14 -1.81 12.19
C ARG A 145 45.89 -3.13 12.39
N SER A 146 47.09 -3.21 11.83
CA SER A 146 48.20 -4.00 12.38
C SER A 146 49.34 -3.04 12.72
N ASN A 147 50.18 -3.45 13.68
CA ASN A 147 50.93 -2.63 14.62
C ASN A 147 52.09 -1.77 14.05
N ASN A 148 52.13 -0.53 14.55
CA ASN A 148 53.26 0.32 14.97
C ASN A 148 54.69 0.05 14.43
N THR A 149 55.25 1.02 13.68
CA THR A 149 56.56 1.63 13.99
C THR A 149 56.74 2.98 13.27
N SER A 150 57.38 3.91 13.99
CA SER A 150 57.88 5.26 13.68
C SER A 150 58.30 5.57 12.22
N THR A 151 57.89 6.73 11.68
CA THR A 151 58.78 7.80 11.14
C THR A 151 58.01 9.03 10.59
N LYS A 152 58.75 10.14 10.46
CA LYS A 152 58.50 11.57 10.16
C LYS A 152 57.55 11.99 9.00
N PRO A 153 57.17 13.30 8.92
CA PRO A 153 55.99 13.79 8.19
C PRO A 153 56.23 14.00 6.68
N ILE A 154 55.24 13.67 5.86
CA ILE A 154 55.23 13.91 4.41
C ILE A 154 53.95 14.68 4.02
N GLU A 155 54.20 15.92 3.58
CA GLU A 155 53.57 16.73 2.53
C GLU A 155 52.11 16.45 2.11
N LYS A 156 51.26 17.48 2.29
CA LYS A 156 49.88 17.57 1.78
C LYS A 156 49.84 17.39 0.26
N LYS A 157 49.20 16.32 -0.19
CA LYS A 157 48.42 16.34 -1.44
C LYS A 157 46.94 16.31 -1.06
N GLU A 158 46.21 17.35 -1.47
CA GLU A 158 44.76 17.41 -1.38
C GLU A 158 44.16 16.35 -2.30
N GLU A 159 43.80 15.19 -1.75
CA GLU A 159 42.95 14.21 -2.44
C GLU A 159 41.49 14.66 -2.35
N LYS A 160 40.89 14.89 -3.51
CA LYS A 160 39.45 15.08 -3.66
C LYS A 160 38.73 13.82 -3.18
N VAL A 161 38.05 13.91 -2.04
CA VAL A 161 37.21 12.83 -1.50
C VAL A 161 35.94 12.72 -2.36
N ASN A 162 36.04 12.02 -3.49
CA ASN A 162 34.87 11.51 -4.18
C ASN A 162 34.40 10.26 -3.44
N SER A 163 33.41 10.40 -2.56
CA SER A 163 32.67 9.26 -2.02
C SER A 163 31.98 8.54 -3.18
N VAL A 164 32.55 7.44 -3.66
CA VAL A 164 31.98 6.66 -4.77
C VAL A 164 30.64 6.09 -4.29
N GLN A 165 29.53 6.66 -4.76
CA GLN A 165 28.20 6.10 -4.54
C GLN A 165 28.19 4.66 -5.06
N LYS A 166 27.85 3.69 -4.20
CA LYS A 166 27.80 2.25 -4.54
C LYS A 166 26.68 1.88 -5.52
N PHE A 167 25.96 2.87 -6.02
CA PHE A 167 24.83 2.71 -6.90
C PHE A 167 24.80 3.87 -7.89
N THR A 168 24.07 3.66 -8.98
CA THR A 168 23.72 4.74 -9.91
C THR A 168 22.24 5.06 -9.77
N VAL A 169 21.91 6.36 -9.84
CA VAL A 169 20.52 6.83 -9.91
C VAL A 169 20.06 6.74 -11.36
N ASN A 170 18.98 6.02 -11.60
CA ASN A 170 18.32 5.95 -12.90
C ASN A 170 16.87 6.40 -12.76
N VAL A 171 16.53 7.56 -13.31
CA VAL A 171 15.13 8.03 -13.31
C VAL A 171 14.32 7.05 -14.18
N PRO A 172 13.29 6.38 -13.63
CA PRO A 172 12.56 5.38 -14.38
C PRO A 172 11.80 6.03 -15.53
N LYS A 173 11.94 5.46 -16.73
CA LYS A 173 11.17 5.86 -17.92
C LYS A 173 9.71 5.42 -17.85
N GLU A 174 9.41 4.44 -17.00
CA GLU A 174 8.09 3.86 -16.77
C GLU A 174 7.58 4.20 -15.36
N ALA A 175 6.30 3.90 -15.12
CA ALA A 175 5.66 4.07 -13.82
C ALA A 175 6.48 3.45 -12.67
N PHE A 176 6.75 4.25 -11.63
CA PHE A 176 7.40 3.79 -10.40
C PHE A 176 6.43 3.51 -9.26
N VAL A 177 5.14 3.82 -9.45
CA VAL A 177 4.05 3.41 -8.56
C VAL A 177 2.96 2.66 -9.31
N LYS A 178 2.19 1.85 -8.59
CA LYS A 178 0.98 1.19 -9.08
C LYS A 178 -0.17 1.46 -8.10
N GLY A 179 -1.39 1.52 -8.64
CA GLY A 179 -2.61 1.41 -7.85
C GLY A 179 -2.89 -0.03 -7.43
N TYR A 180 -4.00 -0.22 -6.74
CA TYR A 180 -4.46 -1.50 -6.22
C TYR A 180 -5.35 -2.23 -7.25
N PRO A 181 -5.55 -3.56 -7.11
CA PRO A 181 -6.37 -4.34 -8.03
C PRO A 181 -7.83 -3.87 -8.14
N ASP A 182 -8.33 -3.17 -7.12
CA ASP A 182 -9.67 -2.56 -7.06
C ASP A 182 -9.78 -1.26 -7.89
N GLY A 183 -8.71 -0.83 -8.57
CA GLY A 183 -8.67 0.40 -9.36
C GLY A 183 -8.42 1.67 -8.54
N SER A 184 -8.17 1.55 -7.23
CA SER A 184 -7.81 2.69 -6.37
C SER A 184 -6.31 3.00 -6.40
N PHE A 185 -5.94 4.24 -6.08
CA PHE A 185 -4.57 4.66 -5.82
C PHE A 185 -4.26 4.78 -4.33
N ARG A 186 -5.27 5.14 -3.54
CA ARG A 186 -5.25 5.42 -2.09
C ARG A 186 -4.31 6.56 -1.72
N PRO A 187 -4.48 7.77 -2.30
CA PRO A 187 -3.52 8.87 -2.14
C PRO A 187 -3.27 9.26 -0.68
N ASP A 188 -4.31 9.24 0.16
CA ASP A 188 -4.23 9.65 1.57
C ASP A 188 -3.88 8.49 2.54
N GLN A 189 -3.72 7.27 2.02
CA GLN A 189 -3.32 6.14 2.85
C GLN A 189 -1.90 6.36 3.36
N LYS A 190 -1.70 6.10 4.66
CA LYS A 190 -0.38 6.09 5.28
C LYS A 190 0.48 4.98 4.69
N VAL A 191 1.73 5.31 4.41
CA VAL A 191 2.66 4.42 3.71
C VAL A 191 3.46 3.63 4.72
N VAL A 192 3.64 2.34 4.44
CA VAL A 192 4.53 1.47 5.22
C VAL A 192 5.93 1.38 4.63
N ARG A 193 6.90 0.97 5.45
CA ARG A 193 8.33 0.91 5.08
C ARG A 193 8.62 0.03 3.86
N ALA A 194 7.86 -1.04 3.66
CA ALA A 194 7.94 -1.89 2.47
C ALA A 194 7.53 -1.14 1.19
N GLU A 195 6.44 -0.38 1.24
CA GLU A 195 5.90 0.33 0.08
C GLU A 195 6.88 1.40 -0.41
N ILE A 196 7.37 2.28 0.47
CA ILE A 196 8.36 3.30 0.07
C ILE A 196 9.66 2.66 -0.47
N ALA A 197 10.08 1.52 0.09
CA ALA A 197 11.25 0.81 -0.41
C ALA A 197 11.05 0.37 -1.87
N THR A 198 9.86 -0.13 -2.21
CA THR A 198 9.57 -0.51 -3.61
C THR A 198 9.50 0.66 -4.57
N MET A 199 9.08 1.84 -4.11
CA MET A 199 9.06 3.06 -4.90
C MET A 199 10.49 3.55 -5.19
N LEU A 200 11.32 3.66 -4.15
CA LEU A 200 12.68 4.19 -4.27
C LEU A 200 13.64 3.23 -4.99
N ALA A 201 13.46 1.91 -4.83
CA ALA A 201 14.30 0.93 -5.51
C ALA A 201 14.24 1.02 -7.03
N LYS A 202 13.16 1.57 -7.61
CA LYS A 202 13.06 1.83 -9.06
C LYS A 202 14.09 2.82 -9.58
N PHE A 203 14.66 3.63 -8.70
CA PHE A 203 15.65 4.64 -9.02
C PHE A 203 17.08 4.14 -8.89
N VAL A 204 17.29 2.91 -8.42
CA VAL A 204 18.60 2.43 -7.98
C VAL A 204 19.05 1.25 -8.83
N LYS A 205 20.27 1.33 -9.36
CA LYS A 205 20.97 0.20 -9.97
C LYS A 205 22.24 -0.10 -9.18
N VAL A 206 22.34 -1.35 -8.70
CA VAL A 206 23.50 -1.92 -7.99
C VAL A 206 24.04 -3.11 -8.79
N ASN A 207 25.36 -3.36 -8.73
CA ASN A 207 26.05 -4.38 -9.53
C ASN A 207 26.60 -5.56 -8.70
N ASP A 208 26.28 -5.67 -7.40
CA ASP A 208 26.93 -6.63 -6.50
C ASP A 208 26.05 -7.81 -6.11
N SER A 209 26.69 -8.91 -5.69
CA SER A 209 26.06 -10.07 -5.08
C SER A 209 25.48 -9.71 -3.71
N LEU A 210 24.19 -9.95 -3.55
CA LEU A 210 23.37 -9.30 -2.53
C LEU A 210 23.18 -10.22 -1.31
N VAL A 211 23.47 -9.74 -0.10
CA VAL A 211 23.36 -10.51 1.16
C VAL A 211 22.13 -10.09 1.95
N ASN A 212 21.32 -11.05 2.42
CA ASN A 212 20.17 -10.80 3.30
C ASN A 212 20.66 -10.40 4.71
N ARG A 213 20.05 -9.39 5.34
CA ARG A 213 20.52 -8.82 6.63
C ARG A 213 19.45 -8.57 7.69
N PHE A 214 18.23 -9.08 7.54
CA PHE A 214 17.18 -8.88 8.55
C PHE A 214 16.33 -10.12 8.80
N ASN A 215 15.95 -10.31 10.06
CA ASN A 215 15.20 -11.48 10.53
C ASN A 215 13.72 -11.43 10.12
N ASP A 216 13.18 -10.23 9.92
CA ASP A 216 11.78 -9.97 9.59
C ASP A 216 11.51 -9.78 8.09
N ILE A 217 12.49 -10.14 7.24
CA ILE A 217 12.38 -10.08 5.79
C ILE A 217 12.73 -11.44 5.18
N LYS A 218 11.76 -12.04 4.50
CA LYS A 218 11.89 -13.33 3.83
C LYS A 218 12.14 -13.14 2.34
N THR A 219 12.85 -14.08 1.71
CA THR A 219 13.08 -14.10 0.26
C THR A 219 11.80 -14.18 -0.56
N SER A 220 10.72 -14.70 0.03
CA SER A 220 9.38 -14.77 -0.57
C SER A 220 8.59 -13.46 -0.50
N ASP A 221 9.06 -12.46 0.23
CA ASP A 221 8.32 -11.21 0.40
C ASP A 221 8.36 -10.38 -0.88
N TRP A 222 7.23 -9.82 -1.28
CA TRP A 222 7.09 -9.03 -2.51
C TRP A 222 8.01 -7.80 -2.58
N TYR A 223 8.50 -7.32 -1.43
CA TYR A 223 9.43 -6.20 -1.31
C TYR A 223 10.90 -6.63 -1.16
N PHE A 224 11.19 -7.93 -1.10
CA PHE A 224 12.53 -8.46 -0.79
C PHE A 224 13.62 -7.85 -1.69
N ASP A 225 13.42 -7.87 -3.00
CA ASP A 225 14.41 -7.33 -3.94
C ASP A 225 14.59 -5.82 -3.82
N SER A 226 13.50 -5.08 -3.59
CA SER A 226 13.55 -3.63 -3.44
C SER A 226 14.32 -3.25 -2.18
N PHE A 227 14.03 -3.95 -1.10
CA PHE A 227 14.72 -3.79 0.16
C PHE A 227 16.22 -4.06 0.04
N LYS A 228 16.55 -5.21 -0.53
CA LYS A 228 17.91 -5.66 -0.80
C LYS A 228 18.70 -4.63 -1.62
N THR A 229 18.09 -4.05 -2.66
CA THR A 229 18.71 -2.98 -3.46
C THR A 229 19.05 -1.75 -2.62
N LEU A 230 18.10 -1.26 -1.81
CA LEU A 230 18.29 -0.03 -1.04
C LEU A 230 19.26 -0.17 0.13
N VAL A 231 19.35 -1.36 0.75
CA VAL A 231 20.36 -1.65 1.78
C VAL A 231 21.76 -1.62 1.18
N ASN A 232 21.96 -2.27 0.03
CA ASN A 232 23.27 -2.29 -0.62
C ASN A 232 23.68 -0.90 -1.15
N ALA A 233 22.70 -0.08 -1.53
CA ALA A 233 22.91 1.33 -1.86
C ALA A 233 23.20 2.23 -0.63
N GLY A 234 23.02 1.73 0.60
CA GLY A 234 23.19 2.51 1.84
C GLY A 234 22.09 3.54 2.10
N ILE A 235 20.97 3.43 1.35
CA ILE A 235 19.84 4.36 1.45
C ILE A 235 19.01 4.06 2.70
N ILE A 236 18.78 2.77 2.97
CA ILE A 236 18.02 2.32 4.14
C ILE A 236 18.91 1.50 5.08
N THR A 237 18.55 1.55 6.36
CA THR A 237 19.12 0.75 7.44
C THR A 237 17.98 0.27 8.35
N GLY A 238 18.14 -0.89 8.97
CA GLY A 238 17.22 -1.34 10.01
C GLY A 238 17.45 -0.62 11.33
N TYR A 239 16.83 -1.13 12.41
CA TYR A 239 16.82 -0.48 13.71
C TYR A 239 18.00 -0.88 14.62
N GLY A 240 18.95 -1.66 14.12
CA GLY A 240 20.13 -2.13 14.87
C GLY A 240 19.87 -3.38 15.73
N ASP A 241 18.65 -3.92 15.66
CA ASP A 241 18.18 -5.14 16.31
C ASP A 241 17.95 -6.28 15.30
N ASP A 242 18.65 -6.23 14.16
CA ASP A 242 18.47 -7.12 13.01
C ASP A 242 17.04 -7.16 12.43
N ASN A 243 16.21 -6.16 12.74
CA ASN A 243 14.88 -5.99 12.15
C ASN A 243 14.76 -4.68 11.35
N TYR A 244 13.91 -4.70 10.33
CA TYR A 244 13.61 -3.52 9.50
C TYR A 244 12.21 -2.95 9.73
N ARG A 245 11.28 -3.80 10.16
CA ARG A 245 9.86 -3.56 10.43
C ARG A 245 9.10 -3.09 9.18
N PRO A 246 9.01 -3.93 8.12
CA PRO A 246 8.51 -3.53 6.81
C PRO A 246 7.06 -3.02 6.81
N ASN A 247 6.25 -3.42 7.78
CA ASN A 247 4.83 -3.05 7.88
C ASN A 247 4.56 -1.83 8.78
N GLU A 248 5.59 -1.22 9.37
CA GLU A 248 5.42 0.00 10.14
C GLU A 248 5.24 1.22 9.25
N GLY A 249 4.47 2.21 9.74
CA GLY A 249 4.32 3.50 9.09
C GLY A 249 5.64 4.26 8.99
N VAL A 250 5.81 5.00 7.90
CA VAL A 250 7.02 5.79 7.64
C VAL A 250 6.83 7.21 8.15
N THR A 251 7.72 7.67 9.03
CA THR A 251 7.71 9.08 9.45
C THR A 251 8.27 9.98 8.36
N ARG A 252 7.89 11.26 8.38
CA ARG A 252 8.38 12.25 7.42
C ARG A 252 9.89 12.40 7.47
N ALA A 253 10.51 12.34 8.65
CA ALA A 253 11.96 12.34 8.83
C ALA A 253 12.63 11.14 8.12
N GLN A 254 12.05 9.94 8.24
CA GLN A 254 12.54 8.75 7.56
C GLN A 254 12.41 8.87 6.04
N ALA A 255 11.22 9.28 5.54
CA ALA A 255 10.97 9.45 4.11
C ALA A 255 11.97 10.43 3.47
N VAL A 256 12.14 11.61 4.08
CA VAL A 256 13.05 12.64 3.57
C VAL A 256 14.50 12.18 3.61
N THR A 257 14.91 11.48 4.66
CA THR A 257 16.28 10.95 4.74
C THR A 257 16.56 9.96 3.61
N MET A 258 15.63 9.05 3.32
CA MET A 258 15.78 8.08 2.22
C MET A 258 15.87 8.79 0.86
N ILE A 259 15.00 9.78 0.60
CA ILE A 259 14.99 10.53 -0.66
C ILE A 259 16.27 11.37 -0.80
N ALA A 260 16.69 12.06 0.26
CA ALA A 260 17.90 12.87 0.25
C ALA A 260 19.17 12.03 -0.01
N LYS A 261 19.27 10.85 0.63
CA LYS A 261 20.34 9.89 0.38
C LYS A 261 20.32 9.37 -1.06
N LEU A 262 19.15 9.00 -1.57
CA LEU A 262 19.00 8.55 -2.95
C LEU A 262 19.42 9.63 -3.96
N LYS A 263 19.04 10.89 -3.71
CA LYS A 263 19.42 12.04 -4.54
C LYS A 263 20.90 12.43 -4.38
N GLY A 264 21.59 11.91 -3.36
CA GLY A 264 22.98 12.24 -3.07
C GLY A 264 23.17 13.63 -2.46
N LEU A 265 22.18 14.14 -1.73
CA LEU A 265 22.27 15.44 -1.09
C LEU A 265 23.27 15.42 0.07
N THR A 266 24.14 16.43 0.13
CA THR A 266 25.03 16.64 1.28
C THR A 266 24.21 17.14 2.48
N PRO A 267 24.27 16.48 3.65
CA PRO A 267 23.55 16.92 4.82
C PRO A 267 23.95 18.35 5.23
N LYS A 268 22.95 19.20 5.46
CA LYS A 268 23.12 20.58 5.90
C LYS A 268 21.94 20.95 6.77
N VAL A 269 22.21 21.36 8.01
CA VAL A 269 21.16 21.74 8.96
C VAL A 269 20.39 22.94 8.42
N GLY A 270 19.07 22.83 8.39
CA GLY A 270 18.19 23.90 7.94
C GLY A 270 17.36 24.47 9.09
N ASN A 271 16.61 25.53 8.79
CA ASN A 271 15.78 26.22 9.78
C ASN A 271 14.32 25.72 9.69
N PHE A 272 13.99 24.76 10.54
CA PHE A 272 12.61 24.39 10.90
C PHE A 272 12.44 24.56 12.41
N LYS A 273 11.29 25.05 12.86
CA LYS A 273 11.07 25.39 14.28
C LYS A 273 11.19 24.19 15.23
N ASP A 274 10.81 23.01 14.75
CA ASP A 274 10.72 21.75 15.50
C ASP A 274 11.91 20.80 15.24
N VAL A 275 12.92 21.22 14.47
CA VAL A 275 14.09 20.40 14.16
C VAL A 275 15.31 20.96 14.87
N LYS A 276 15.74 20.29 15.94
CA LYS A 276 16.98 20.65 16.64
C LYS A 276 18.19 20.24 15.78
N ALA A 277 19.27 21.03 15.85
CA ALA A 277 20.46 20.80 15.02
C ALA A 277 21.12 19.43 15.24
N ASN A 278 20.92 18.82 16.41
CA ASN A 278 21.46 17.51 16.78
C ASN A 278 20.52 16.33 16.47
N GLU A 279 19.33 16.57 15.89
CA GLU A 279 18.48 15.47 15.42
C GLU A 279 19.16 14.72 14.28
N TRP A 280 19.05 13.39 14.27
CA TRP A 280 19.71 12.52 13.29
C TRP A 280 19.33 12.83 11.83
N TYR A 281 18.15 13.44 11.63
CA TYR A 281 17.62 13.83 10.33
C TYR A 281 17.78 15.32 10.02
N ALA A 282 18.30 16.14 10.94
CA ALA A 282 18.34 17.60 10.79
C ALA A 282 19.08 18.04 9.52
N GLY A 283 20.23 17.41 9.26
CA GLY A 283 21.02 17.67 8.05
C GLY A 283 20.29 17.28 6.77
N TYR A 284 19.55 16.18 6.76
CA TYR A 284 18.79 15.75 5.57
C TYR A 284 17.54 16.61 5.37
N ALA A 285 16.85 17.00 6.44
CA ALA A 285 15.70 17.88 6.38
C ALA A 285 16.08 19.26 5.81
N GLY A 286 17.20 19.83 6.26
CA GLY A 286 17.69 21.11 5.74
C GLY A 286 18.16 21.02 4.29
N ALA A 287 18.92 19.99 3.92
CA ALA A 287 19.33 19.77 2.54
C ALA A 287 18.14 19.56 1.60
N ALA A 288 17.14 18.78 2.01
CA ALA A 288 15.92 18.57 1.25
C ALA A 288 15.08 19.86 1.13
N LYS A 289 15.13 20.75 2.12
CA LYS A 289 14.51 22.08 2.05
C LYS A 289 15.19 22.95 1.01
N GLU A 290 16.52 23.02 1.05
CA GLU A 290 17.33 23.79 0.09
C GLU A 290 17.14 23.28 -1.34
N ALA A 291 17.01 21.97 -1.53
CA ALA A 291 16.73 21.33 -2.82
C ALA A 291 15.25 21.45 -3.26
N GLY A 292 14.38 22.09 -2.48
CA GLY A 292 12.94 22.24 -2.82
C GLY A 292 12.13 20.94 -2.75
N ILE A 293 12.68 19.86 -2.21
CA ILE A 293 12.00 18.56 -2.05
C ILE A 293 10.89 18.67 -0.98
N VAL A 294 11.18 19.43 0.08
CA VAL A 294 10.23 19.74 1.16
C VAL A 294 10.23 21.23 1.48
N VAL A 295 9.07 21.80 1.75
CA VAL A 295 8.96 23.22 2.14
C VAL A 295 8.69 23.42 3.63
N GLY A 296 8.07 22.43 4.27
CA GLY A 296 7.55 22.51 5.65
C GLY A 296 6.06 22.83 5.68
N TYR A 297 5.51 22.92 6.88
CA TYR A 297 4.15 23.38 7.12
C TYR A 297 4.10 24.91 7.24
N SER A 298 2.90 25.49 7.10
CA SER A 298 2.68 26.94 7.16
C SER A 298 3.05 27.56 8.50
N ASP A 299 3.03 26.78 9.58
CA ASP A 299 3.48 27.18 10.93
C ASP A 299 5.01 27.27 11.06
N GLY A 300 5.76 26.86 10.04
CA GLY A 300 7.23 26.82 10.01
C GLY A 300 7.84 25.53 10.54
N THR A 301 7.03 24.50 10.82
CA THR A 301 7.49 23.18 11.26
C THR A 301 7.83 22.25 10.10
N PHE A 302 8.68 21.27 10.35
CA PHE A 302 8.97 20.14 9.47
C PHE A 302 7.99 18.99 9.69
N GLY A 303 7.60 18.74 10.95
CA GLY A 303 6.74 17.64 11.36
C GLY A 303 7.38 16.26 11.19
N GLY A 304 8.60 16.08 11.72
CA GLY A 304 9.43 14.90 11.50
C GLY A 304 8.77 13.56 11.86
N ASP A 305 7.98 13.53 12.93
CA ASP A 305 7.32 12.31 13.43
C ASP A 305 6.00 11.98 12.74
N LYS A 306 5.47 12.88 11.90
CA LYS A 306 4.21 12.65 11.20
C LYS A 306 4.36 11.50 10.20
N ILE A 307 3.43 10.55 10.22
CA ILE A 307 3.40 9.48 9.21
C ILE A 307 2.95 10.05 7.87
N VAL A 308 3.73 9.80 6.83
CA VAL A 308 3.47 10.31 5.47
C VAL A 308 2.47 9.46 4.71
N THR A 309 1.69 10.12 3.87
CA THR A 309 0.76 9.52 2.91
C THR A 309 1.45 9.12 1.61
N ARG A 310 0.77 8.28 0.81
CA ARG A 310 1.24 7.89 -0.53
C ARG A 310 1.45 9.11 -1.42
N ALA A 311 0.49 10.04 -1.41
CA ALA A 311 0.55 11.28 -2.17
C ALA A 311 1.75 12.17 -1.77
N GLU A 312 2.03 12.31 -0.47
CA GLU A 312 3.17 13.10 0.01
C GLU A 312 4.51 12.54 -0.44
N ILE A 313 4.70 11.22 -0.37
CA ILE A 313 5.94 10.58 -0.83
C ILE A 313 6.16 10.82 -2.32
N ILE A 314 5.11 10.66 -3.12
CA ILE A 314 5.20 10.84 -4.57
C ILE A 314 5.55 12.29 -4.92
N ALA A 315 4.91 13.26 -4.27
CA ALA A 315 5.23 14.66 -4.47
C ALA A 315 6.70 14.96 -4.09
N MET A 316 7.23 14.35 -3.01
CA MET A 316 8.64 14.49 -2.65
C MET A 316 9.58 13.83 -3.68
N ILE A 317 9.27 12.63 -4.16
CA ILE A 317 10.07 11.94 -5.19
C ILE A 317 10.06 12.72 -6.50
N ASN A 318 8.90 13.22 -6.94
CA ASN A 318 8.78 13.99 -8.17
C ASN A 318 9.61 15.27 -8.13
N ARG A 319 9.58 16.01 -7.01
CA ARG A 319 10.43 17.20 -6.80
C ARG A 319 11.92 16.85 -6.75
N ALA A 320 12.27 15.67 -6.24
CA ALA A 320 13.67 15.25 -6.16
C ALA A 320 14.27 14.85 -7.50
N PHE A 321 13.50 14.29 -8.43
CA PHE A 321 14.01 13.65 -9.64
C PHE A 321 13.45 14.20 -10.95
N ASP A 322 12.69 15.29 -10.91
CA ASP A 322 12.17 16.00 -12.09
C ASP A 322 11.45 15.06 -13.07
N ILE A 323 10.55 14.22 -12.54
CA ILE A 323 9.86 13.19 -13.31
C ILE A 323 9.07 13.82 -14.47
N PRO A 324 9.31 13.39 -15.73
CA PRO A 324 8.65 13.96 -16.89
C PRO A 324 7.15 13.64 -16.90
N THR A 325 6.37 14.52 -17.53
CA THR A 325 4.93 14.28 -17.75
C THR A 325 4.75 13.43 -19.00
N LYS A 326 3.82 12.47 -18.95
CA LYS A 326 3.38 11.69 -20.11
C LYS A 326 1.93 12.04 -20.47
N GLU A 327 1.59 11.93 -21.75
CA GLU A 327 0.25 12.20 -22.28
C GLU A 327 -0.77 11.13 -21.85
N SER A 328 -0.34 9.88 -21.74
CA SER A 328 -1.17 8.78 -21.25
C SER A 328 -1.50 8.98 -19.77
N ARG A 329 -2.78 8.85 -19.40
CA ARG A 329 -3.24 8.94 -18.01
C ARG A 329 -3.86 7.65 -17.54
N LYS A 330 -3.44 7.18 -16.37
CA LYS A 330 -4.06 6.05 -15.68
C LYS A 330 -5.21 6.57 -14.82
N VAL A 331 -6.38 5.98 -14.99
CA VAL A 331 -7.56 6.34 -14.19
C VAL A 331 -7.53 5.57 -12.88
N PHE A 332 -7.73 6.27 -11.77
CA PHE A 332 -7.94 5.69 -10.45
C PHE A 332 -9.28 6.16 -9.89
N GLY A 333 -10.09 5.23 -9.38
CA GLY A 333 -11.47 5.53 -8.96
C GLY A 333 -11.58 6.48 -7.75
N ASP A 334 -10.51 6.63 -6.99
CA ASP A 334 -10.41 7.45 -5.77
C ASP A 334 -9.46 8.65 -5.92
N LEU A 335 -9.08 9.00 -7.15
CA LEU A 335 -8.20 10.13 -7.43
C LEU A 335 -8.90 11.17 -8.33
N PRO A 336 -9.70 12.08 -7.76
CA PRO A 336 -10.35 13.13 -8.52
C PRO A 336 -9.34 14.17 -9.03
N GLU A 337 -9.64 14.83 -10.16
CA GLU A 337 -8.71 15.80 -10.79
C GLU A 337 -8.37 17.00 -9.91
N ASN A 338 -9.24 17.35 -8.97
CA ASN A 338 -9.02 18.41 -8.00
C ASN A 338 -8.18 17.98 -6.78
N HIS A 339 -7.80 16.71 -6.68
CA HIS A 339 -6.90 16.25 -5.62
C HIS A 339 -5.53 16.95 -5.78
N TRP A 340 -4.99 17.49 -4.69
CA TRP A 340 -3.77 18.32 -4.73
C TRP A 340 -2.57 17.60 -5.37
N ALA A 341 -2.49 16.29 -5.20
CA ALA A 341 -1.43 15.43 -5.77
C ALA A 341 -1.79 14.77 -7.10
N TYR A 342 -2.93 15.11 -7.73
CA TYR A 342 -3.39 14.44 -8.96
C TYR A 342 -2.30 14.37 -10.03
N LYS A 343 -1.70 15.52 -10.37
CA LYS A 343 -0.64 15.60 -11.38
C LYS A 343 0.61 14.81 -11.00
N ASP A 344 0.99 14.86 -9.72
CA ASP A 344 2.15 14.12 -9.23
C ASP A 344 1.95 12.61 -9.31
N ILE A 345 0.76 12.14 -8.94
CA ILE A 345 0.40 10.72 -9.03
C ILE A 345 0.30 10.27 -10.49
N GLN A 346 -0.26 11.08 -11.38
CA GLN A 346 -0.26 10.78 -12.81
C GLN A 346 1.17 10.65 -13.35
N LYS A 347 2.09 11.56 -13.03
CA LYS A 347 3.50 11.43 -13.45
C LYS A 347 4.14 10.13 -12.96
N ALA A 348 3.85 9.74 -11.72
CA ALA A 348 4.44 8.56 -11.12
C ALA A 348 3.87 7.23 -11.63
N ALA A 349 2.59 7.24 -12.05
CA ALA A 349 1.84 6.05 -12.42
C ALA A 349 1.87 5.73 -13.93
N ASN A 350 2.48 6.57 -14.76
CA ASN A 350 2.49 6.44 -16.23
C ASN A 350 3.86 6.16 -16.81
#